data_AF-X1IW21-F1
#
_entry.id   AF-X1IW21-F1
#
_cell.length_a   1.000
_cell.length_b   1.000
_cell.length_c   1.000
_cell.angle_alpha   90.00
_cell.angle_beta   90.00
_cell.angle_gamma   90.00
#
_symmetry.space_group_name_H-M   'P 1'
#
loop_
_entity.id
_entity.type
_entity.pdbx_description
1 polymer ?
#
loop_
_entity_poly.entity_id
_entity_poly.type
_entity_poly.pdbx_seq_one_letter_code
_entity_poly.pdbx_strand_id
1 'polypeptide(L)'
;MQKLVIDELNRLLVALCTEVDAQPDEVVEAVIVGNTAMHHLLLKLSVAQLAYAPYIPVVKAALDIKARDLGLDIAPGAYVHILPNIAGFVGADHVAMLLSTKTIWQKEDLALAIDIGTNSEVSLISNGEISTLSCASGPAFEGAEIKDGMRATSGAIERLSISNDAIDYLTIDEAKPAGICGSGILDAVAQLRLAGVVDKSGRMLSNHPRVRNNKGQREFVIVGEGERNGLPAITITQRDVRAIQLAKGAVRSGVQVLLAAQNRSSEEIKRVIIAGAF
;
A
#
# COMPACT_ATOMS: atom_id res chain seq x y z
N MET A 1 9.28 4.65 -20.87
CA MET A 1 8.57 3.99 -19.75
C MET A 1 8.36 2.50 -20.00
N GLN A 2 7.61 2.07 -21.01
CA GLN A 2 7.36 0.64 -21.26
C GLN A 2 8.63 -0.23 -21.26
N LYS A 3 9.66 0.18 -22.01
CA LYS A 3 10.94 -0.52 -22.06
C LYS A 3 11.55 -0.75 -20.67
N LEU A 4 11.52 0.26 -19.79
CA LEU A 4 12.05 0.13 -18.43
C LEU A 4 11.30 -0.92 -17.61
N VAL A 5 9.98 -1.01 -17.78
CA VAL A 5 9.15 -2.02 -17.11
C VAL A 5 9.51 -3.41 -17.63
N ILE A 6 9.60 -3.59 -18.95
CA ILE A 6 9.94 -4.88 -19.57
C ILE A 6 11.36 -5.32 -19.21
N ASP A 7 12.34 -4.41 -19.29
CA ASP A 7 13.74 -4.71 -18.94
C ASP A 7 13.83 -5.18 -17.48
N GLU A 8 13.09 -4.55 -16.55
CA GLU A 8 13.05 -4.97 -15.15
C GLU A 8 12.31 -6.29 -14.95
N LEU A 9 11.21 -6.53 -15.67
CA LEU A 9 10.49 -7.82 -15.63
C LEU A 9 11.38 -8.96 -16.13
N ASN A 10 12.11 -8.79 -17.24
CA ASN A 10 13.04 -9.80 -17.75
C ASN A 10 14.19 -10.04 -16.76
N ARG A 11 14.69 -8.98 -16.11
CA ARG A 11 15.72 -9.10 -15.07
C ARG A 11 15.22 -9.91 -13.86
N LEU A 12 14.00 -9.64 -13.38
CA LEU A 12 13.38 -10.36 -12.26
C LEU A 12 13.07 -11.81 -12.63
N LEU A 13 12.58 -12.05 -13.84
CA LEU A 13 12.33 -13.39 -14.38
C LEU A 13 13.59 -14.25 -14.36
N VAL A 14 14.72 -13.75 -14.88
CA VAL A 14 16.00 -14.46 -14.84
C VAL A 14 16.42 -14.79 -13.41
N ALA A 15 16.28 -13.84 -12.48
CA ALA A 15 16.61 -14.05 -11.07
C ALA A 15 15.75 -15.17 -10.44
N LEU A 16 14.43 -15.13 -10.63
CA LEU A 16 13.50 -16.13 -10.10
C LEU A 16 13.72 -17.52 -10.71
N CYS A 17 13.97 -17.61 -12.02
CA CYS A 17 14.29 -18.88 -12.69
C CYS A 17 15.59 -19.48 -12.14
N THR A 18 16.60 -18.65 -11.88
CA THR A 18 17.89 -19.10 -11.32
C THR A 18 17.72 -19.70 -9.93
N GLU A 19 16.82 -19.18 -9.10
CA GLU A 19 16.56 -19.70 -7.75
C GLU A 19 16.00 -21.13 -7.73
N VAL A 20 15.42 -21.58 -8.84
CA VAL A 20 14.79 -22.91 -8.98
C VAL A 20 15.44 -23.78 -10.05
N ASP A 21 16.63 -23.40 -10.53
CA ASP A 21 17.38 -24.11 -11.59
C ASP A 21 16.56 -24.29 -12.89
N ALA A 22 15.74 -23.29 -13.23
CA ALA A 22 14.97 -23.23 -14.47
C ALA A 22 15.52 -22.17 -15.42
N GLN A 23 15.08 -22.20 -16.67
CA GLN A 23 15.37 -21.22 -17.70
C GLN A 23 14.12 -20.41 -18.06
N PRO A 24 14.26 -19.11 -18.44
CA PRO A 24 13.12 -18.29 -18.84
C PRO A 24 12.28 -18.88 -19.99
N ASP A 25 12.90 -19.61 -20.92
CA ASP A 25 12.22 -20.25 -22.06
C ASP A 25 11.40 -21.50 -21.67
N GLU A 26 11.47 -21.94 -20.41
CA GLU A 26 10.59 -22.96 -19.82
C GLU A 26 9.28 -22.35 -19.28
N VAL A 27 9.19 -21.02 -19.16
CA VAL A 27 7.95 -20.34 -18.73
C VAL A 27 7.00 -20.21 -19.92
N VAL A 28 5.89 -20.95 -19.88
CA VAL A 28 4.95 -21.06 -21.02
C VAL A 28 3.78 -20.06 -20.97
N GLU A 29 3.57 -19.41 -19.82
CA GLU A 29 2.47 -18.47 -19.61
C GLU A 29 2.83 -17.48 -18.49
N ALA A 30 2.35 -16.25 -18.61
CA ALA A 30 2.46 -15.25 -17.55
C ALA A 30 1.15 -14.49 -17.37
N VAL A 31 0.84 -14.09 -16.14
CA VAL A 31 -0.26 -13.18 -15.83
C VAL A 31 0.35 -11.91 -15.25
N ILE A 32 0.03 -10.75 -15.84
CA ILE A 32 0.52 -9.45 -15.33
C ILE A 32 -0.67 -8.60 -14.92
N VAL A 33 -0.57 -8.06 -13.69
CA VAL A 33 -1.58 -7.19 -13.08
C VAL A 33 -0.91 -5.92 -12.58
N GLY A 34 -1.69 -4.86 -12.47
CA GLY A 34 -1.23 -3.55 -12.02
C GLY A 34 -2.33 -2.53 -12.17
N ASN A 35 -2.17 -1.38 -11.52
CA ASN A 35 -3.12 -0.29 -11.67
C ASN A 35 -3.21 0.15 -13.14
N THR A 36 -4.29 0.82 -13.48
CA THR A 36 -4.62 1.20 -14.86
C THR A 36 -3.50 1.99 -15.55
N ALA A 37 -2.75 2.83 -14.82
CA ALA A 37 -1.62 3.55 -15.40
C ALA A 37 -0.47 2.60 -15.76
N MET A 38 -0.09 1.70 -14.85
CA MET A 38 0.96 0.71 -15.10
C MET A 38 0.58 -0.28 -16.21
N HIS A 39 -0.67 -0.72 -16.21
CA HIS A 39 -1.26 -1.52 -17.29
C HIS A 39 -1.07 -0.84 -18.65
N HIS A 40 -1.46 0.44 -18.78
CA HIS A 40 -1.33 1.16 -20.04
C HIS A 40 0.11 1.41 -20.45
N LEU A 41 0.99 1.71 -19.49
CA LEU A 41 2.42 1.86 -19.75
C LEU A 41 3.05 0.56 -20.28
N LEU A 42 2.72 -0.59 -19.69
CA LEU A 42 3.18 -1.91 -20.15
C LEU A 42 2.75 -2.19 -21.60
N LEU A 43 1.52 -1.84 -21.94
CA LEU A 43 0.91 -2.08 -23.26
C LEU A 43 1.20 -1.00 -24.31
N LYS A 44 2.03 0.01 -23.97
CA LYS A 44 2.28 1.20 -24.81
C LYS A 44 1.00 1.96 -25.19
N LEU A 45 -0.03 1.90 -24.35
CA LEU A 45 -1.27 2.64 -24.50
C LEU A 45 -1.15 4.06 -23.92
N SER A 46 -1.96 4.99 -24.44
CA SER A 46 -1.95 6.38 -23.96
C SER A 46 -2.50 6.49 -22.54
N VAL A 47 -1.71 7.10 -21.65
CA VAL A 47 -2.10 7.44 -20.27
C VAL A 47 -2.65 8.86 -20.12
N ALA A 48 -2.61 9.69 -21.17
CA ALA A 48 -2.99 11.11 -21.09
C ALA A 48 -4.43 11.31 -20.57
N GLN A 49 -5.37 10.50 -21.04
CA GLN A 49 -6.77 10.53 -20.59
C GLN A 49 -6.99 10.11 -19.14
N LEU A 50 -6.02 9.45 -18.48
CA LEU A 50 -6.10 9.16 -17.05
C LEU A 50 -5.85 10.42 -16.21
N ALA A 51 -5.24 11.46 -16.79
CA ALA A 51 -4.95 12.72 -16.11
C ALA A 51 -6.10 13.74 -16.22
N TYR A 52 -7.09 13.51 -17.09
CA TYR A 52 -8.16 14.48 -17.35
C TYR A 52 -9.53 13.83 -17.21
N ALA A 53 -10.45 14.54 -16.56
CA ALA A 53 -11.84 14.12 -16.50
C ALA A 53 -12.38 13.90 -17.94
N PRO A 54 -13.09 12.80 -18.22
CA PRO A 54 -13.70 11.86 -17.26
C PRO A 54 -12.82 10.64 -16.84
N TYR A 55 -11.49 10.70 -16.96
CA TYR A 55 -10.54 9.68 -16.46
C TYR A 55 -10.74 8.27 -17.05
N ILE A 56 -11.06 8.20 -18.35
CA ILE A 56 -11.42 6.94 -19.01
C ILE A 56 -10.15 6.22 -19.49
N PRO A 57 -9.96 4.91 -19.22
CA PRO A 57 -8.87 4.15 -19.82
C PRO A 57 -9.16 3.74 -21.27
N VAL A 58 -8.11 3.63 -22.11
CA VAL A 58 -8.21 3.07 -23.49
C VAL A 58 -8.89 1.70 -23.48
N VAL A 59 -8.48 0.81 -22.57
CA VAL A 59 -8.94 -0.58 -22.52
C VAL A 59 -9.35 -0.93 -21.09
N LYS A 60 -10.51 -1.59 -20.99
CA LYS A 60 -11.04 -2.20 -19.76
C LYS A 60 -11.15 -3.72 -19.83
N ALA A 61 -11.15 -4.31 -21.02
CA ALA A 61 -11.24 -5.75 -21.20
C ALA A 61 -9.92 -6.45 -20.84
N ALA A 62 -10.02 -7.74 -20.48
CA ALA A 62 -8.84 -8.61 -20.39
C ALA A 62 -8.22 -8.80 -21.79
N LEU A 63 -6.91 -9.03 -21.83
CA LEU A 63 -6.16 -9.19 -23.07
C LEU A 63 -5.20 -10.38 -22.97
N ASP A 64 -5.10 -11.14 -24.07
CA ASP A 64 -4.08 -12.16 -24.26
C ASP A 64 -3.12 -11.70 -25.34
N ILE A 65 -1.85 -11.49 -24.97
CA ILE A 65 -0.83 -10.93 -25.88
C ILE A 65 0.33 -11.90 -25.93
N LYS A 66 0.89 -12.13 -27.12
CA LYS A 66 2.10 -12.95 -27.21
C LYS A 66 3.24 -12.27 -26.46
N ALA A 67 3.96 -13.02 -25.63
CA ALA A 67 5.03 -12.48 -24.80
C ALA A 67 6.09 -11.71 -25.61
N ARG A 68 6.45 -12.25 -26.77
CA ARG A 68 7.39 -11.63 -27.72
C ARG A 68 6.92 -10.26 -28.26
N ASP A 69 5.61 -10.02 -28.33
CA ASP A 69 5.06 -8.75 -28.82
C ASP A 69 5.14 -7.65 -27.73
N LEU A 70 5.17 -8.05 -26.45
CA LEU A 70 5.47 -7.17 -25.31
C LEU A 70 6.97 -6.97 -25.09
N GLY A 71 7.79 -7.94 -25.50
CA GLY A 71 9.23 -8.00 -25.24
C GLY A 71 9.60 -8.78 -23.97
N LEU A 72 8.68 -9.61 -23.47
CA LEU A 72 8.93 -10.48 -22.31
C LEU A 72 9.66 -11.75 -22.78
N ASP A 73 10.82 -12.02 -22.20
CA ASP A 73 11.74 -13.09 -22.62
C ASP A 73 11.38 -14.44 -21.97
N ILE A 74 10.21 -14.98 -22.33
CA ILE A 74 9.75 -16.33 -21.95
C ILE A 74 9.61 -17.24 -23.17
N ALA A 75 9.01 -18.43 -23.05
CA ALA A 75 8.92 -19.40 -24.14
C ALA A 75 8.40 -18.76 -25.46
N PRO A 76 8.94 -19.11 -26.66
CA PRO A 76 8.61 -18.41 -27.91
C PRO A 76 7.12 -18.41 -28.33
N GLY A 77 6.36 -19.38 -27.80
CA GLY A 77 4.92 -19.54 -28.01
C GLY A 77 4.04 -19.02 -26.86
N ALA A 78 4.64 -18.49 -25.80
CA ALA A 78 3.93 -18.09 -24.60
C ALA A 78 3.05 -16.85 -24.80
N TYR A 79 2.01 -16.79 -23.98
CA TYR A 79 1.10 -15.66 -23.86
C TYR A 79 1.24 -15.00 -22.49
N VAL A 80 0.99 -13.70 -22.49
CA VAL A 80 0.81 -12.88 -21.30
C VAL A 80 -0.67 -12.52 -21.22
N HIS A 81 -1.33 -13.03 -20.18
CA HIS A 81 -2.69 -12.66 -19.83
C HIS A 81 -2.68 -11.40 -18.97
N ILE A 82 -3.42 -10.40 -19.40
CA ILE A 82 -3.59 -9.12 -18.70
C ILE A 82 -5.03 -9.04 -18.21
N LEU A 83 -5.20 -8.85 -16.90
CA LEU A 83 -6.51 -8.73 -16.28
C LEU A 83 -7.23 -7.43 -16.69
N PRO A 84 -8.57 -7.39 -16.62
CA PRO A 84 -9.34 -6.21 -17.00
C PRO A 84 -9.13 -5.06 -16.00
N ASN A 85 -9.20 -3.82 -16.49
CA ASN A 85 -9.31 -2.63 -15.63
C ASN A 85 -10.78 -2.28 -15.36
N ILE A 86 -11.08 -1.78 -14.16
CA ILE A 86 -12.43 -1.33 -13.81
C ILE A 86 -12.62 0.13 -14.25
N ALA A 87 -11.68 1.00 -13.91
CA ALA A 87 -11.77 2.45 -14.14
C ALA A 87 -10.37 3.09 -14.31
N GLY A 88 -10.30 4.42 -14.46
CA GLY A 88 -9.02 5.13 -14.62
C GLY A 88 -8.06 4.97 -13.43
N PHE A 89 -8.60 4.78 -12.23
CA PHE A 89 -7.82 4.63 -10.98
C PHE A 89 -8.07 3.31 -10.25
N VAL A 90 -8.81 2.37 -10.86
CA VAL A 90 -9.03 1.03 -10.29
C VAL A 90 -8.66 0.02 -11.38
N GLY A 91 -7.49 -0.59 -11.21
CA GLY A 91 -6.88 -1.43 -12.23
C GLY A 91 -7.00 -2.93 -11.97
N ALA A 92 -6.23 -3.66 -12.76
CA ALA A 92 -6.16 -5.11 -12.77
C ALA A 92 -5.57 -5.71 -11.49
N ASP A 93 -4.73 -4.97 -10.77
CA ASP A 93 -4.22 -5.32 -9.44
C ASP A 93 -5.36 -5.51 -8.44
N HIS A 94 -6.27 -4.54 -8.36
CA HIS A 94 -7.43 -4.65 -7.46
C HIS A 94 -8.39 -5.77 -7.87
N VAL A 95 -8.53 -6.03 -9.18
CA VAL A 95 -9.27 -7.20 -9.67
C VAL A 95 -8.61 -8.50 -9.21
N ALA A 96 -7.29 -8.59 -9.24
CA ALA A 96 -6.55 -9.76 -8.74
C ALA A 96 -6.76 -9.97 -7.24
N MET A 97 -6.75 -8.90 -6.44
CA MET A 97 -7.08 -8.93 -5.00
C MET A 97 -8.49 -9.48 -4.77
N LEU A 98 -9.48 -8.98 -5.51
CA LEU A 98 -10.86 -9.46 -5.40
C LEU A 98 -10.99 -10.93 -5.81
N LEU A 99 -10.31 -11.37 -6.88
CA LEU A 99 -10.34 -12.76 -7.33
C LEU A 99 -9.68 -13.71 -6.32
N SER A 100 -8.50 -13.36 -5.81
CA SER A 100 -7.75 -14.18 -4.85
C SER A 100 -8.49 -14.36 -3.52
N THR A 101 -9.33 -13.38 -3.14
CA THR A 101 -10.09 -13.39 -1.88
C THR A 101 -11.56 -13.79 -2.05
N LYS A 102 -11.96 -14.21 -3.27
CA LYS A 102 -13.35 -14.54 -3.62
C LYS A 102 -14.02 -15.52 -2.68
N THR A 103 -13.31 -16.58 -2.31
CA THR A 103 -13.85 -17.63 -1.44
C THR A 103 -14.15 -17.15 -0.01
N ILE A 104 -13.61 -15.99 0.37
CA ILE A 104 -13.81 -15.33 1.66
C ILE A 104 -15.00 -14.38 1.57
N TRP A 105 -14.94 -13.36 0.70
CA TRP A 105 -15.99 -12.34 0.68
C TRP A 105 -17.32 -12.84 0.12
N GLN A 106 -17.34 -13.88 -0.73
CA GLN A 106 -18.60 -14.37 -1.33
C GLN A 106 -19.54 -15.06 -0.32
N LYS A 107 -19.04 -15.37 0.89
CA LYS A 107 -19.82 -16.03 1.93
C LYS A 107 -20.62 -15.05 2.81
N GLU A 108 -20.38 -13.76 2.65
CA GLU A 108 -20.90 -12.73 3.52
C GLU A 108 -21.94 -11.89 2.78
N ASP A 109 -23.01 -11.50 3.47
CA ASP A 109 -24.01 -10.58 2.92
C ASP A 109 -23.41 -9.18 2.67
N LEU A 110 -22.45 -8.78 3.51
CA LEU A 110 -21.73 -7.52 3.40
C LEU A 110 -20.26 -7.68 3.81
N ALA A 111 -19.36 -7.50 2.84
CA ALA A 111 -17.92 -7.54 3.04
C ALA A 111 -17.24 -6.29 2.48
N LEU A 112 -16.11 -5.93 3.09
CA LEU A 112 -15.25 -4.83 2.66
C LEU A 112 -13.89 -5.39 2.29
N ALA A 113 -13.41 -5.07 1.10
CA ALA A 113 -12.06 -5.37 0.63
C ALA A 113 -11.31 -4.06 0.43
N ILE A 114 -10.12 -3.93 1.03
CA ILE A 114 -9.29 -2.74 0.96
C ILE A 114 -7.90 -3.18 0.53
N ASP A 115 -7.41 -2.63 -0.58
CA ASP A 115 -6.00 -2.67 -0.93
C ASP A 115 -5.36 -1.34 -0.51
N ILE A 116 -4.31 -1.40 0.31
CA ILE A 116 -3.62 -0.22 0.83
C ILE A 116 -2.25 -0.16 0.18
N GLY A 117 -2.10 0.77 -0.76
CA GLY A 117 -0.81 1.26 -1.24
C GLY A 117 -0.80 2.79 -1.29
N THR A 118 0.01 3.32 -2.21
CA THR A 118 0.05 4.76 -2.52
C THR A 118 -1.32 5.33 -2.87
N ASN A 119 -2.11 4.55 -3.63
CA ASN A 119 -3.54 4.69 -3.70
C ASN A 119 -4.16 3.57 -2.88
N SER A 120 -5.37 3.79 -2.37
CA SER A 120 -6.10 2.75 -1.68
C SER A 120 -7.41 2.46 -2.38
N GLU A 121 -7.48 1.28 -2.99
CA GLU A 121 -8.68 0.76 -3.63
C GLU A 121 -9.58 0.13 -2.57
N VAL A 122 -10.84 0.56 -2.55
CA VAL A 122 -11.85 0.10 -1.59
C VAL A 122 -13.01 -0.48 -2.37
N SER A 123 -13.38 -1.73 -2.06
CA SER A 123 -14.56 -2.40 -2.58
C SER A 123 -15.52 -2.81 -1.48
N LEU A 124 -16.78 -2.41 -1.64
CA LEU A 124 -17.90 -2.90 -0.85
C LEU A 124 -18.61 -3.99 -1.65
N ILE A 125 -18.67 -5.18 -1.09
CA ILE A 125 -19.41 -6.31 -1.63
C ILE A 125 -20.70 -6.46 -0.85
N SER A 126 -21.84 -6.31 -1.51
CA SER A 126 -23.19 -6.47 -0.92
C SER A 126 -23.96 -7.49 -1.75
N ASN A 127 -24.30 -8.63 -1.17
CA ASN A 127 -25.04 -9.71 -1.84
C ASN A 127 -24.45 -10.13 -3.20
N GLY A 128 -23.12 -10.17 -3.30
CA GLY A 128 -22.39 -10.51 -4.54
C GLY A 128 -22.19 -9.36 -5.54
N GLU A 129 -22.82 -8.20 -5.33
CA GLU A 129 -22.53 -6.99 -6.12
C GLU A 129 -21.33 -6.25 -5.54
N ILE A 130 -20.40 -5.86 -6.41
CA ILE A 130 -19.16 -5.17 -6.02
C ILE A 130 -19.24 -3.72 -6.49
N SER A 131 -19.16 -2.78 -5.55
CA SER A 131 -18.93 -1.37 -5.83
C SER A 131 -17.54 -0.98 -5.35
N THR A 132 -16.81 -0.22 -6.15
CA THR A 132 -15.42 0.12 -5.86
C THR A 132 -15.10 1.57 -6.14
N LEU A 133 -14.10 2.09 -5.44
CA LEU A 133 -13.47 3.38 -5.70
C LEU A 133 -11.98 3.30 -5.38
N SER A 134 -11.23 4.32 -5.79
CA SER A 134 -9.84 4.52 -5.37
C SER A 134 -9.74 5.82 -4.57
N CYS A 135 -9.00 5.75 -3.47
CA CYS A 135 -8.74 6.87 -2.58
C CYS A 135 -7.28 7.33 -2.76
N ALA A 136 -7.08 8.65 -2.89
CA ALA A 136 -5.75 9.26 -2.81
C ALA A 136 -5.28 9.31 -1.34
N SER A 137 -4.85 8.17 -0.82
CA SER A 137 -4.35 8.01 0.55
C SER A 137 -2.90 8.48 0.71
N GLY A 138 -2.10 8.42 -0.35
CA GLY A 138 -0.67 8.69 -0.32
C GLY A 138 0.10 7.51 0.32
N PRO A 139 1.43 7.44 0.14
CA PRO A 139 2.19 6.24 0.46
C PRO A 139 2.61 6.18 1.94
N ALA A 140 1.88 6.88 2.81
CA ALA A 140 2.20 7.01 4.23
C ALA A 140 2.17 5.66 4.97
N PHE A 141 1.26 4.76 4.56
CA PHE A 141 1.19 3.40 5.10
C PHE A 141 2.29 2.47 4.57
N GLU A 142 3.02 2.87 3.52
CA GLU A 142 4.16 2.13 2.97
C GLU A 142 5.49 2.62 3.57
N GLY A 143 5.43 3.54 4.54
CA GLY A 143 6.59 4.20 5.14
C GLY A 143 7.23 5.26 4.24
N ALA A 144 6.67 5.53 3.05
CA ALA A 144 7.17 6.61 2.20
C ALA A 144 6.55 7.96 2.60
N GLU A 145 7.29 9.05 2.36
CA GLU A 145 6.97 10.41 2.82
C GLU A 145 6.86 10.59 4.35
N ILE A 146 7.28 9.58 5.11
CA ILE A 146 7.51 9.65 6.54
C ILE A 146 8.99 9.94 6.78
N LYS A 147 9.33 10.89 7.65
CA LYS A 147 10.72 11.38 7.84
C LYS A 147 11.74 10.25 8.01
N ASP A 148 11.48 9.35 8.96
CA ASP A 148 12.33 8.20 9.28
C ASP A 148 11.66 6.88 8.84
N GLY A 149 10.78 6.96 7.83
CA GLY A 149 10.05 5.81 7.30
C GLY A 149 10.88 5.00 6.30
N MET A 150 10.63 3.69 6.26
CA MET A 150 11.30 2.76 5.35
C MET A 150 10.41 1.55 5.02
N ARG A 151 10.82 0.76 4.02
CA ARG A 151 10.14 -0.52 3.72
C ARG A 151 10.32 -1.51 4.88
N ALA A 152 9.36 -2.43 5.01
CA ALA A 152 9.41 -3.56 5.95
C ALA A 152 10.57 -4.50 5.59
N THR A 153 11.74 -4.18 6.12
CA THR A 153 13.02 -4.89 5.93
C THR A 153 13.78 -4.90 7.25
N SER A 154 14.83 -5.71 7.35
CA SER A 154 15.64 -5.87 8.56
C SER A 154 15.96 -4.53 9.24
N GLY A 155 15.65 -4.42 10.53
CA GLY A 155 15.86 -3.21 11.34
C GLY A 155 14.75 -2.15 11.24
N ALA A 156 13.71 -2.35 10.43
CA ALA A 156 12.53 -1.49 10.48
C ALA A 156 11.72 -1.77 11.75
N ILE A 157 11.32 -0.72 12.47
CA ILE A 157 10.42 -0.81 13.61
C ILE A 157 9.02 -1.13 13.10
N GLU A 158 8.47 -2.28 13.51
CA GLU A 158 7.15 -2.78 13.11
C GLU A 158 6.08 -2.70 14.20
N ARG A 159 6.51 -2.55 15.46
CA ARG A 159 5.61 -2.35 16.61
C ARG A 159 6.18 -1.33 17.58
N LEU A 160 5.29 -0.55 18.19
CA LEU A 160 5.61 0.40 19.24
C LEU A 160 4.62 0.23 20.38
N SER A 161 5.10 0.26 21.62
CA SER A 161 4.26 0.38 22.81
C SER A 161 4.76 1.52 23.68
N ILE A 162 3.83 2.28 24.27
CA ILE A 162 4.16 3.34 25.22
C ILE A 162 3.42 3.05 26.53
N SER A 163 4.18 2.84 27.61
CA SER A 163 3.63 2.61 28.95
C SER A 163 4.41 3.41 30.00
N ASN A 164 3.72 4.21 30.82
CA ASN A 164 4.34 5.07 31.84
C ASN A 164 5.55 5.90 31.32
N ASP A 165 5.40 6.52 30.14
CA ASP A 165 6.44 7.26 29.41
C ASP A 165 7.66 6.44 28.93
N ALA A 166 7.69 5.13 29.20
CA ALA A 166 8.64 4.20 28.62
C ALA A 166 8.19 3.76 27.22
N ILE A 167 9.17 3.51 26.35
CA ILE A 167 8.95 3.06 24.99
C ILE A 167 9.55 1.67 24.84
N ASP A 168 8.73 0.75 24.34
CA ASP A 168 9.18 -0.53 23.82
C ASP A 168 8.90 -0.58 22.31
N TYR A 169 9.79 -1.21 21.56
CA TYR A 169 9.63 -1.41 20.12
C TYR A 169 10.18 -2.76 19.68
N LEU A 170 9.65 -3.27 18.57
CA LEU A 170 10.15 -4.47 17.91
C LEU A 170 10.62 -4.10 16.50
N THR A 171 11.77 -4.65 16.10
CA THR A 171 12.32 -4.52 14.76
C THR A 171 12.26 -5.85 14.01
N ILE A 172 12.12 -5.77 12.69
CA ILE A 172 12.24 -6.95 11.82
C ILE A 172 13.65 -7.54 11.97
N ASP A 173 13.71 -8.87 12.09
CA ASP A 173 14.90 -9.70 12.38
C ASP A 173 15.62 -9.37 13.70
N GLU A 174 14.97 -8.64 14.62
CA GLU A 174 15.58 -8.16 15.87
C GLU A 174 16.87 -7.33 15.62
N ALA A 175 17.02 -6.80 14.41
CA ALA A 175 18.18 -6.03 14.01
C ALA A 175 18.15 -4.61 14.63
N LYS A 176 19.30 -3.93 14.60
CA LYS A 176 19.40 -2.55 15.10
C LYS A 176 18.41 -1.64 14.35
N PRO A 177 17.70 -0.74 15.05
CA PRO A 177 16.66 0.07 14.44
C PRO A 177 17.26 1.04 13.40
N ALA A 178 16.75 0.95 12.18
CA ALA A 178 17.16 1.74 11.03
C ALA A 178 16.14 2.83 10.67
N GLY A 179 14.85 2.56 10.90
CA GLY A 179 13.71 3.42 10.59
C GLY A 179 12.40 2.75 11.00
N ILE A 180 11.27 3.21 10.44
CA ILE A 180 9.91 2.77 10.82
C ILE A 180 9.19 2.25 9.57
N CYS A 181 8.61 1.05 9.61
CA CYS A 181 7.77 0.55 8.50
C CYS A 181 6.30 0.97 8.64
N GLY A 182 5.47 0.56 7.67
CA GLY A 182 4.04 0.87 7.61
C GLY A 182 3.24 0.49 8.85
N SER A 183 3.36 -0.76 9.29
CA SER A 183 2.78 -1.23 10.55
C SER A 183 3.30 -0.42 11.76
N GLY A 184 4.61 -0.18 11.81
CA GLY A 184 5.23 0.59 12.89
C GLY A 184 4.75 2.03 13.00
N ILE A 185 4.55 2.74 11.88
CA ILE A 185 4.07 4.13 11.91
C ILE A 185 2.60 4.20 12.34
N LEU A 186 1.78 3.24 11.92
CA LEU A 186 0.38 3.16 12.33
C LEU A 186 0.26 2.91 13.84
N ASP A 187 1.01 1.92 14.35
CA ASP A 187 1.03 1.57 15.77
C ASP A 187 1.56 2.75 16.60
N ALA A 188 2.63 3.39 16.14
CA ALA A 188 3.21 4.52 16.84
C ALA A 188 2.27 5.72 16.95
N VAL A 189 1.56 6.09 15.88
CA VAL A 189 0.55 7.16 15.95
C VAL A 189 -0.60 6.77 16.90
N ALA A 190 -0.99 5.50 16.93
CA ALA A 190 -2.00 5.01 17.87
C ALA A 190 -1.51 5.12 19.33
N GLN A 191 -0.29 4.65 19.63
CA GLN A 191 0.30 4.74 20.97
C GLN A 191 0.46 6.19 21.43
N LEU A 192 0.95 7.09 20.57
CA LEU A 192 1.08 8.50 20.89
C LEU A 192 -0.28 9.13 21.23
N ARG A 193 -1.35 8.69 20.57
CA ARG A 193 -2.71 9.13 20.88
C ARG A 193 -3.22 8.57 22.21
N LEU A 194 -2.94 7.31 22.52
CA LEU A 194 -3.33 6.63 23.77
C LEU A 194 -2.58 7.21 24.98
N ALA A 195 -1.28 7.47 24.84
CA ALA A 195 -0.44 8.09 25.86
C ALA A 195 -0.70 9.61 26.03
N GLY A 196 -1.59 10.20 25.24
CA GLY A 196 -1.92 11.63 25.33
C GLY A 196 -0.80 12.56 24.84
N VAL A 197 0.21 12.04 24.14
CA VAL A 197 1.27 12.81 23.48
C VAL A 197 0.73 13.53 22.24
N VAL A 198 -0.22 12.88 21.56
CA VAL A 198 -0.97 13.46 20.44
C VAL A 198 -2.44 13.60 20.85
N ASP A 199 -3.01 14.78 20.63
CA ASP A 199 -4.43 15.02 20.93
C ASP A 199 -5.38 14.50 19.82
N LYS A 200 -6.69 14.66 20.02
CA LYS A 200 -7.71 14.23 19.06
C LYS A 200 -7.62 14.89 17.67
N SER A 201 -7.00 16.07 17.58
CA SER A 201 -6.79 16.77 16.31
C SER A 201 -5.56 16.24 15.55
N GLY A 202 -4.71 15.46 16.22
CA GLY A 202 -3.41 15.04 15.70
C GLY A 202 -2.26 15.95 16.12
N ARG A 203 -2.52 16.96 16.97
CA ARG A 203 -1.46 17.87 17.43
C ARG A 203 -0.61 17.17 18.49
N MET A 204 0.70 17.14 18.25
CA MET A 204 1.70 16.69 19.21
C MET A 204 1.86 17.75 20.30
N LEU A 205 1.63 17.35 21.55
CA LEU A 205 1.73 18.17 22.75
C LEU A 205 3.16 18.13 23.31
N SER A 206 3.54 19.14 24.11
CA SER A 206 4.86 19.22 24.75
C SER A 206 4.84 18.69 26.18
N ASN A 207 4.01 17.68 26.44
CA ASN A 207 3.73 17.11 27.76
C ASN A 207 4.52 15.82 28.05
N HIS A 208 5.42 15.41 27.15
CA HIS A 208 6.16 14.16 27.27
C HIS A 208 7.66 14.43 27.08
N PRO A 209 8.56 13.83 27.88
CA PRO A 209 10.01 14.13 27.87
C PRO A 209 10.69 13.83 26.54
N ARG A 210 10.16 12.88 25.78
CA ARG A 210 10.65 12.53 24.43
C ARG A 210 10.15 13.43 23.30
N VAL A 211 9.30 14.41 23.59
CA VAL A 211 8.89 15.42 22.59
C VAL A 211 9.88 16.58 22.60
N ARG A 212 10.46 16.88 21.44
CA ARG A 212 11.32 18.04 21.25
C ARG A 212 10.88 18.88 20.05
N ASN A 213 11.39 20.11 19.99
CA ASN A 213 11.27 20.95 18.80
C ASN A 213 12.57 20.86 18.01
N ASN A 214 12.48 20.48 16.74
CA ASN A 214 13.60 20.38 15.82
C ASN A 214 13.28 21.22 14.58
N LYS A 215 14.04 22.31 14.36
CA LYS A 215 13.86 23.23 13.22
C LYS A 215 12.41 23.75 13.05
N GLY A 216 11.72 24.03 14.15
CA GLY A 216 10.34 24.53 14.13
C GLY A 216 9.26 23.45 14.01
N GLN A 217 9.65 22.18 13.98
CA GLN A 217 8.75 21.04 13.93
C GLN A 217 8.81 20.23 15.23
N ARG A 218 7.65 19.91 15.81
CA ARG A 218 7.58 18.96 16.93
C ARG A 218 7.84 17.55 16.42
N GLU A 219 8.70 16.84 17.12
CA GLU A 219 8.98 15.43 16.88
C GLU A 219 9.06 14.67 18.20
N PHE A 220 8.62 13.42 18.17
CA PHE A 220 8.72 12.45 19.26
C PHE A 220 9.88 11.51 18.97
N VAL A 221 10.81 11.39 19.91
CA VAL A 221 12.00 10.55 19.78
C VAL A 221 11.69 9.12 20.20
N ILE A 222 11.66 8.20 19.23
CA ILE A 222 11.51 6.76 19.50
C ILE A 222 12.84 6.19 19.97
N VAL A 223 13.88 6.35 19.15
CA VAL A 223 15.25 5.87 19.45
C VAL A 223 16.20 7.06 19.46
N GLY A 224 16.83 7.32 20.62
CA GLY A 224 17.74 8.46 20.79
C GLY A 224 19.10 8.27 20.11
N GLU A 225 19.84 9.36 19.90
CA GLU A 225 21.19 9.34 19.29
C GLU A 225 22.19 8.50 20.10
N GLY A 226 22.09 8.52 21.43
CA GLY A 226 22.92 7.68 22.30
C GLY A 226 22.65 6.18 22.12
N GLU A 227 21.40 5.79 21.90
CA GLU A 227 21.00 4.41 21.63
C GLU A 227 21.48 3.94 20.24
N ARG A 228 21.67 4.89 19.31
CA ARG A 228 22.14 4.62 17.94
C ARG A 228 23.63 4.89 17.73
N ASN A 229 24.46 4.88 18.78
CA ASN A 229 25.91 5.08 18.70
C ASN A 229 26.31 6.36 17.92
N GLY A 230 25.58 7.46 18.10
CA GLY A 230 25.85 8.74 17.44
C GLY A 230 25.21 8.91 16.07
N LEU A 231 24.48 7.91 15.56
CA LEU A 231 23.62 8.10 14.39
C LEU A 231 22.40 8.99 14.76
N PRO A 232 21.80 9.70 13.79
CA PRO A 232 20.63 10.54 14.04
C PRO A 232 19.49 9.77 14.73
N ALA A 233 18.76 10.42 15.64
CA ALA A 233 17.61 9.80 16.30
C ALA A 233 16.52 9.35 15.29
N ILE A 234 15.81 8.26 15.61
CA ILE A 234 14.58 7.86 14.90
C ILE A 234 13.40 8.52 15.58
N THR A 235 12.60 9.23 14.79
CA THR A 235 11.56 10.11 15.30
C THR A 235 10.28 10.02 14.49
N ILE A 236 9.18 10.44 15.12
CA ILE A 236 7.92 10.73 14.43
C ILE A 236 7.66 12.22 14.55
N THR A 237 7.50 12.89 13.43
CA THR A 237 7.21 14.32 13.39
C THR A 237 5.71 14.59 13.40
N GLN A 238 5.36 15.84 13.72
CA GLN A 238 3.99 16.35 13.55
C GLN A 238 3.46 16.19 12.10
N ARG A 239 4.36 16.22 11.10
CA ARG A 239 3.96 16.06 9.68
C ARG A 239 3.66 14.60 9.39
N ASP A 240 4.42 13.68 9.94
CA ASP A 240 4.19 12.24 9.79
C ASP A 240 2.83 11.85 10.38
N VAL A 241 2.49 12.36 11.58
CA VAL A 241 1.15 12.20 12.18
C VAL A 241 0.07 12.71 11.22
N ARG A 242 0.30 13.87 10.57
CA ARG A 242 -0.66 14.45 9.63
C ARG A 242 -0.81 13.61 8.36
N ALA A 243 0.28 13.05 7.83
CA ALA A 243 0.26 12.18 6.66
C ALA A 243 -0.60 10.93 6.93
N ILE A 244 -0.40 10.28 8.09
CA ILE A 244 -1.21 9.12 8.50
C ILE A 244 -2.69 9.50 8.69
N GLN A 245 -2.98 10.66 9.26
CA GLN A 245 -4.37 11.14 9.37
C GLN A 245 -5.05 11.34 8.02
N LEU A 246 -4.33 11.92 7.05
CA LEU A 246 -4.84 12.13 5.69
C LEU A 246 -5.10 10.80 5.00
N ALA A 247 -4.14 9.87 5.06
CA ALA A 247 -4.26 8.54 4.49
C ALA A 247 -5.45 7.76 5.08
N LYS A 248 -5.53 7.70 6.42
CA LYS A 248 -6.67 7.09 7.13
C LYS A 248 -8.00 7.77 6.76
N GLY A 249 -8.00 9.10 6.71
CA GLY A 249 -9.17 9.90 6.38
C GLY A 249 -9.71 9.58 4.99
N ALA A 250 -8.83 9.52 3.99
CA ALA A 250 -9.18 9.19 2.62
C ALA A 250 -9.84 7.80 2.52
N VAL A 251 -9.23 6.77 3.12
CA VAL A 251 -9.80 5.42 3.13
C VAL A 251 -11.15 5.39 3.85
N ARG A 252 -11.26 5.99 5.04
CA ARG A 252 -12.52 6.02 5.80
C ARG A 252 -13.63 6.74 5.04
N SER A 253 -13.32 7.86 4.39
CA SER A 253 -14.28 8.59 3.56
C SER A 253 -14.74 7.74 2.36
N GLY A 254 -13.82 7.02 1.71
CA GLY A 254 -14.17 6.08 0.64
C GLY A 254 -15.15 4.99 1.09
N VAL A 255 -14.87 4.35 2.23
CA VAL A 255 -15.78 3.35 2.84
C VAL A 255 -17.16 3.97 3.11
N GLN A 256 -17.21 5.18 3.67
CA GLN A 256 -18.48 5.87 3.96
C GLN A 256 -19.28 6.19 2.70
N VAL A 257 -18.61 6.61 1.62
CA VAL A 257 -19.27 6.88 0.33
C VAL A 257 -19.91 5.62 -0.23
N LEU A 258 -19.20 4.48 -0.21
CA LEU A 258 -19.73 3.21 -0.70
C LEU A 258 -20.92 2.72 0.13
N LEU A 259 -20.81 2.79 1.46
CA LEU A 259 -21.91 2.42 2.36
C LEU A 259 -23.15 3.30 2.12
N ALA A 260 -22.97 4.61 2.03
CA ALA A 260 -24.05 5.55 1.76
C ALA A 260 -24.70 5.31 0.39
N ALA A 261 -23.91 5.05 -0.65
CA ALA A 261 -24.42 4.78 -1.99
C ALA A 261 -25.30 3.52 -2.06
N GLN A 262 -25.09 2.55 -1.16
CA GLN A 262 -25.87 1.31 -1.07
C GLN A 262 -26.86 1.30 0.10
N ASN A 263 -27.05 2.42 0.82
CA ASN A 263 -27.88 2.51 2.03
C ASN A 263 -27.55 1.44 3.09
N ARG A 264 -26.26 1.17 3.30
CA ARG A 264 -25.74 0.22 4.29
C ARG A 264 -25.09 0.94 5.47
N SER A 265 -25.09 0.29 6.63
CA SER A 265 -24.41 0.74 7.83
C SER A 265 -23.08 0.03 8.05
N SER A 266 -22.13 0.68 8.73
CA SER A 266 -20.83 0.05 9.02
C SER A 266 -20.94 -1.15 9.97
N GLU A 267 -21.98 -1.20 10.79
CA GLU A 267 -22.25 -2.28 11.75
C GLU A 267 -22.75 -3.56 11.06
N GLU A 268 -23.20 -3.46 9.81
CA GLU A 268 -23.62 -4.60 9.01
C GLU A 268 -22.43 -5.38 8.43
N ILE A 269 -21.25 -4.76 8.35
CA ILE A 269 -20.05 -5.36 7.74
C ILE A 269 -19.63 -6.59 8.55
N LYS A 270 -19.66 -7.76 7.91
CA LYS A 270 -19.29 -9.04 8.54
C LYS A 270 -17.80 -9.36 8.40
N ARG A 271 -17.19 -8.86 7.32
CA ARG A 271 -15.79 -9.10 7.01
C ARG A 271 -15.11 -7.88 6.45
N VAL A 272 -13.89 -7.64 6.93
CA VAL A 272 -12.95 -6.69 6.35
C VAL A 272 -11.72 -7.48 5.93
N ILE A 273 -11.36 -7.36 4.66
CA ILE A 273 -10.19 -7.96 4.04
C ILE A 273 -9.26 -6.81 3.71
N ILE A 274 -8.03 -6.88 4.20
CA ILE A 274 -7.01 -5.85 4.00
C ILE A 274 -5.83 -6.49 3.27
N ALA A 275 -5.43 -5.89 2.16
CA ALA A 275 -4.22 -6.17 1.41
C ALA A 275 -3.31 -4.93 1.40
N GLY A 276 -2.02 -5.13 1.16
CA GLY A 276 -1.00 -4.07 1.11
C GLY A 276 0.32 -4.53 1.72
N ALA A 277 1.35 -3.70 1.56
CA ALA A 277 2.69 -3.94 2.09
C ALA A 277 2.91 -3.16 3.39
N PHE A 278 2.47 -3.72 4.53
CA PHE A 278 2.57 -3.10 5.86
C PHE A 278 3.20 -4.02 6.91
#